data_AF-A0AAV5CVN5-F1
#
_entry.id   AF-A0AAV5CVN5-F1
#
_cell.length_a   1.000
_cell.length_b   1.000
_cell.length_c   1.000
_cell.angle_alpha   90.00
_cell.angle_beta   90.00
_cell.angle_gamma   90.00
#
_symmetry.space_group_name_H-M   'P 1'
#
loop_
_entity.id
_entity.type
_entity.pdbx_description
1 polymer ?
#
loop_
_entity_poly.entity_id
_entity_poly.type
_entity_poly.pdbx_seq_one_letter_code
_entity_poly.pdbx_strand_id
1 'polypeptide(L)'
;MAAMQGRVRRLLTLRPPPQSGTLPSRALSSSPLESGGGGEGDGGSGSGVAVKQVTRGNLAESLEELRVRVREAAFVGIDLEMSGVTSAPWRDTFELDRADVHYLKLRDSAQRFAALQLGVCPFRWDPAKSAFVAHPCVPLLSI
;
A
#
# COMPACT_ATOMS: atom_id res chain seq x y z
N MET A 1 -7.30 -0.22 44.35
CA MET A 1 -6.02 -0.80 43.88
C MET A 1 -5.96 -0.63 42.38
N ALA A 2 -4.99 0.14 41.89
CA ALA A 2 -4.73 0.39 40.48
C ALA A 2 -3.57 -0.48 39.99
N ALA A 3 -3.64 -0.97 38.75
CA ALA A 3 -2.52 -1.43 37.91
C ALA A 3 -3.08 -1.62 36.47
N MET A 4 -2.92 -0.66 35.54
CA MET A 4 -1.78 -0.33 34.67
C MET A 4 -1.49 -1.33 33.52
N GLN A 5 -1.55 -0.75 32.31
CA GLN A 5 -1.36 -1.27 30.96
C GLN A 5 -0.05 -2.04 30.71
N GLY A 6 -0.08 -2.94 29.71
CA GLY A 6 1.13 -3.48 29.05
C GLY A 6 0.93 -3.66 27.54
N ARG A 7 1.17 -2.59 26.76
CA ARG A 7 1.16 -2.57 25.29
C ARG A 7 2.57 -2.91 24.80
N VAL A 8 2.79 -4.13 24.30
CA VAL A 8 4.09 -4.55 23.77
C VAL A 8 4.30 -3.91 22.38
N ARG A 9 5.07 -2.83 22.34
CA ARG A 9 5.61 -2.24 21.10
C ARG A 9 6.99 -2.86 20.84
N ARG A 10 7.15 -3.64 19.77
CA ARG A 10 8.49 -3.96 19.24
C ARG A 10 9.03 -2.71 18.55
N LEU A 11 10.03 -2.11 19.19
CA LEU A 11 10.80 -0.98 18.70
C LEU A 11 11.92 -1.52 17.77
N LEU A 12 11.69 -1.49 16.46
CA LEU A 12 12.81 -1.39 15.53
C LEU A 12 13.20 0.09 15.52
N THR A 13 14.47 0.38 15.78
CA THR A 13 15.01 1.73 16.00
C THR A 13 14.80 2.61 14.77
N LEU A 14 13.68 3.34 14.77
CA LEU A 14 13.38 4.40 13.84
C LEU A 14 14.14 5.66 14.26
N ARG A 15 14.84 6.27 13.31
CA ARG A 15 15.37 7.63 13.46
C ARG A 15 14.17 8.57 13.69
N PRO A 16 14.20 9.46 14.69
CA PRO A 16 13.04 10.29 15.00
C PRO A 16 12.78 11.30 13.87
N PRO A 17 11.53 11.45 13.39
CA PRO A 17 11.18 12.53 12.47
C PRO A 17 11.18 13.88 13.20
N PRO A 18 11.49 15.00 12.50
CA PRO A 18 11.41 16.33 13.08
C PRO A 18 9.97 16.64 13.52
N GLN A 19 9.83 17.15 14.74
CA GLN A 19 8.55 17.48 15.35
C GLN A 19 8.04 18.82 14.83
N SER A 20 6.93 18.83 14.08
CA SER A 20 5.96 19.93 14.06
C SER A 20 4.74 19.61 13.20
N GLY A 21 3.54 19.65 13.80
CA GLY A 21 2.32 20.06 13.10
C GLY A 21 1.38 18.96 12.57
N THR A 22 0.27 18.79 13.27
CA THR A 22 -1.10 18.45 12.81
C THR A 22 -1.27 17.61 11.53
N LEU A 23 -1.74 16.36 11.67
CA LEU A 23 -2.12 15.47 10.57
C LEU A 23 -3.52 15.81 10.02
N PRO A 24 -3.70 16.13 8.73
CA PRO A 24 -4.98 15.92 8.08
C PRO A 24 -5.05 14.49 7.54
N SER A 25 -6.02 13.73 8.02
CA SER A 25 -6.46 12.48 7.40
C SER A 25 -7.05 12.77 6.02
N ARG A 26 -6.27 12.52 4.96
CA ARG A 26 -6.78 12.53 3.58
C ARG A 26 -6.83 11.10 3.06
N ALA A 27 -8.04 10.59 2.91
CA ALA A 27 -8.33 9.34 2.22
C ALA A 27 -7.84 9.45 0.76
N LEU A 28 -7.07 8.45 0.31
CA LEU A 28 -6.69 8.32 -1.09
C LEU A 28 -7.90 7.78 -1.85
N SER A 29 -8.65 8.67 -2.48
CA SER A 29 -9.69 8.33 -3.45
C SER A 29 -9.04 8.17 -4.81
N SER A 30 -9.08 6.96 -5.38
CA SER A 30 -8.76 6.71 -6.78
C SER A 30 -10.03 6.78 -7.61
N SER A 31 -10.11 7.70 -8.57
CA SER A 31 -11.19 7.74 -9.57
C SER A 31 -10.76 7.02 -10.87
N PRO A 32 -11.69 6.47 -11.67
CA PRO A 32 -11.37 5.79 -12.93
C PRO A 32 -11.04 6.78 -14.05
N LEU A 33 -10.25 6.31 -15.02
CA LEU A 33 -9.78 7.04 -16.20
C LEU A 33 -10.89 7.17 -17.26
N GLU A 34 -11.30 8.39 -17.60
CA GLU A 34 -12.11 8.68 -18.80
C GLU A 34 -11.24 9.23 -19.94
N SER A 35 -11.63 8.86 -21.16
CA SER A 35 -10.93 9.11 -22.42
C SER A 35 -11.44 10.37 -23.13
N GLY A 36 -10.54 11.34 -23.36
CA GLY A 36 -10.51 12.20 -24.56
C GLY A 36 -11.20 13.58 -24.51
N GLY A 37 -10.51 14.60 -25.03
CA GLY A 37 -11.08 15.87 -25.51
C GLY A 37 -10.39 17.13 -24.95
N GLY A 38 -9.72 17.89 -25.82
CA GLY A 38 -8.84 19.02 -25.46
C GLY A 38 -9.51 20.34 -25.05
N GLY A 39 -8.70 21.20 -24.42
CA GLY A 39 -8.98 22.61 -24.14
C GLY A 39 -7.83 23.24 -23.36
N GLU A 40 -7.22 24.30 -23.89
CA GLU A 40 -6.24 25.13 -23.19
C GLU A 40 -6.91 25.92 -22.05
N GLY A 41 -6.28 25.88 -20.87
CA GLY A 41 -6.66 26.65 -19.69
C GLY A 41 -5.58 26.53 -18.62
N ASP A 42 -4.86 27.61 -18.38
CA ASP A 42 -3.92 27.80 -17.28
C ASP A 42 -4.64 27.73 -15.92
N GLY A 43 -4.12 26.93 -14.99
CA GLY A 43 -4.74 26.72 -13.68
C GLY A 43 -4.36 25.40 -13.00
N GLY A 44 -3.22 25.40 -12.29
CA GLY A 44 -2.93 24.48 -11.18
C GLY A 44 -3.10 22.99 -11.47
N SER A 45 -2.20 22.41 -12.28
CA SER A 45 -2.19 20.98 -12.56
C SER A 45 -1.88 20.18 -11.29
N GLY A 46 -2.93 19.64 -10.67
CA GLY A 46 -2.82 18.48 -9.80
C GLY A 46 -2.32 17.31 -10.63
N SER A 47 -1.01 17.26 -10.87
CA SER A 47 -0.33 16.15 -11.53
C SER A 47 -0.59 14.88 -10.73
N GLY A 48 -1.53 14.06 -11.21
CA GLY A 48 -1.70 12.71 -10.68
C GLY A 48 -0.38 11.95 -10.76
N VAL A 49 -0.07 11.18 -9.72
CA VAL A 49 1.13 10.34 -9.71
C VAL A 49 0.91 9.21 -10.71
N ALA A 50 1.75 9.16 -11.76
CA ALA A 50 1.69 8.09 -12.74
C ALA A 50 2.03 6.75 -12.09
N VAL A 51 1.13 5.76 -12.25
CA VAL A 51 1.33 4.40 -11.75
C VAL A 51 2.02 3.56 -12.81
N LYS A 52 3.17 2.97 -12.47
CA LYS A 52 3.90 2.08 -13.40
C LYS A 52 3.20 0.72 -13.47
N GLN A 53 2.70 0.37 -14.65
CA GLN A 53 2.13 -0.95 -14.93
C GLN A 53 3.24 -1.95 -15.27
N VAL A 54 3.33 -3.03 -14.49
CA VAL A 54 4.36 -4.04 -14.66
C VAL A 54 3.71 -5.32 -15.18
N THR A 55 4.12 -5.71 -16.38
CA THR A 55 3.67 -6.92 -17.08
C THR A 55 4.78 -7.95 -17.11
N ARG A 56 4.48 -9.15 -17.60
CA ARG A 56 5.50 -10.20 -17.80
C ARG A 56 6.67 -9.74 -18.67
N GLY A 57 6.42 -8.89 -19.67
CA GLY A 57 7.44 -8.42 -20.62
C GLY A 57 8.44 -7.43 -20.03
N ASN A 58 8.06 -6.69 -18.98
CA ASN A 58 8.91 -5.65 -18.36
C ASN A 58 9.23 -5.94 -16.88
N LEU A 59 8.92 -7.15 -16.39
CA LEU A 59 9.06 -7.50 -14.98
C LEU A 59 10.50 -7.40 -14.49
N ALA A 60 11.48 -7.94 -15.24
CA ALA A 60 12.87 -7.94 -14.83
C ALA A 60 13.44 -6.52 -14.67
N GLU A 61 13.23 -5.67 -15.68
CA GLU A 61 13.63 -4.26 -15.63
C GLU A 61 12.92 -3.51 -14.51
N SER A 62 11.61 -3.74 -14.36
CA SER A 62 10.82 -3.07 -13.32
C SER A 62 11.22 -3.51 -11.91
N LEU A 63 11.65 -4.75 -11.72
CA LEU A 63 12.17 -5.25 -10.46
C LEU A 63 13.51 -4.60 -10.10
N GLU A 64 14.42 -4.41 -11.07
CA GLU A 64 15.68 -3.70 -10.79
C GLU A 64 15.43 -2.22 -10.44
N GLU A 65 14.54 -1.54 -11.17
CA GLU A 65 14.15 -0.17 -10.80
C GLU A 65 13.53 -0.13 -9.39
N LEU A 66 12.58 -1.03 -9.11
CA LEU A 66 11.92 -1.10 -7.81
C LEU A 66 12.93 -1.33 -6.67
N ARG A 67 13.94 -2.19 -6.87
CA ARG A 67 14.99 -2.43 -5.88
C ARG A 67 15.77 -1.15 -5.55
N VAL A 68 16.04 -0.30 -6.53
CA VAL A 68 16.68 1.00 -6.30
C VAL A 68 15.75 1.91 -5.51
N ARG A 69 14.48 2.03 -5.93
CA ARG A 69 13.48 2.86 -5.24
C ARG A 69 13.25 2.44 -3.79
N VAL A 70 13.21 1.13 -3.51
CA VAL A 70 13.05 0.59 -2.15
C VAL A 70 14.24 0.94 -1.28
N ARG A 71 15.48 0.91 -1.81
CA ARG A 71 16.68 1.30 -1.04
C ARG A 71 16.67 2.78 -0.65
N GLU A 72 16.10 3.64 -1.48
CA GLU A 72 16.03 5.08 -1.24
C GLU A 72 14.78 5.51 -0.45
N ALA A 73 13.80 4.63 -0.30
CA ALA A 73 12.54 4.95 0.34
C ALA A 73 12.67 5.03 1.87
N ALA A 74 11.91 5.92 2.47
CA ALA A 74 11.73 5.99 3.91
C ALA A 74 10.80 4.87 4.41
N PHE A 75 9.78 4.53 3.62
CA PHE A 75 8.87 3.40 3.85
C PHE A 75 8.26 2.94 2.52
N VAL A 76 7.65 1.74 2.54
CA VAL A 76 7.02 1.13 1.37
C VAL A 76 5.59 0.74 1.73
N GLY A 77 4.63 1.20 0.94
CA GLY A 77 3.25 0.71 0.97
C GLY A 77 3.11 -0.55 0.12
N ILE A 78 2.37 -1.54 0.61
CA ILE A 78 2.11 -2.81 -0.08
C ILE A 78 0.61 -3.08 -0.01
N ASP A 79 0.04 -3.57 -1.11
CA ASP A 79 -1.34 -4.00 -1.20
C ASP A 79 -1.47 -5.21 -2.14
N LEU A 80 -2.47 -6.07 -1.91
CA LEU A 80 -2.71 -7.27 -2.70
C LEU A 80 -4.14 -7.31 -3.22
N GLU A 81 -4.28 -7.58 -4.52
CA GLU A 81 -5.56 -7.94 -5.12
C GLU A 81 -5.65 -9.47 -5.18
N MET A 82 -6.67 -10.05 -4.56
CA MET A 82 -6.84 -11.51 -4.44
C MET A 82 -7.99 -11.98 -5.34
N SER A 83 -7.92 -13.21 -5.84
CA SER A 83 -8.98 -13.81 -6.66
C SER A 83 -10.27 -14.10 -5.90
N GLY A 84 -10.27 -13.89 -4.58
CA GLY A 84 -11.40 -14.03 -3.68
C GLY A 84 -11.02 -13.63 -2.25
N VAL A 85 -12.02 -13.52 -1.38
CA VAL A 85 -11.87 -12.97 -0.02
C VAL A 85 -12.23 -14.02 1.04
N THR A 86 -13.45 -14.56 1.02
CA THR A 86 -13.90 -15.58 1.99
C THR A 86 -14.15 -16.91 1.28
N SER A 87 -13.56 -17.99 1.79
CA SER A 87 -13.67 -19.34 1.22
C SER A 87 -15.05 -19.99 1.37
N ALA A 88 -15.82 -19.63 2.40
CA ALA A 88 -17.20 -20.04 2.60
C ALA A 88 -17.90 -19.08 3.58
N PRO A 89 -19.23 -18.85 3.46
CA PRO A 89 -19.94 -17.87 4.31
C PRO A 89 -19.80 -18.11 5.83
N TRP A 90 -19.78 -19.37 6.27
CA TRP A 90 -19.61 -19.72 7.69
C TRP A 90 -18.17 -19.55 8.20
N ARG A 91 -17.22 -19.23 7.33
CA ARG A 91 -15.82 -18.93 7.67
C ARG A 91 -15.51 -17.44 7.65
N ASP A 92 -16.52 -16.58 7.57
CA ASP A 92 -16.30 -15.16 7.78
C ASP A 92 -15.69 -14.88 9.15
N THR A 93 -14.86 -13.85 9.18
CA THR A 93 -14.20 -13.38 10.38
C THR A 93 -15.14 -12.43 11.11
N PHE A 94 -15.32 -12.65 12.42
CA PHE A 94 -16.12 -11.79 13.28
C PHE A 94 -15.24 -11.09 14.31
N GLU A 95 -15.65 -9.91 14.78
CA GLU A 95 -14.92 -9.16 15.83
C GLU A 95 -14.85 -9.93 17.16
N LEU A 96 -15.78 -10.86 17.37
CA LEU A 96 -15.85 -11.73 18.55
C LEU A 96 -14.93 -12.96 18.45
N ASP A 97 -14.33 -13.21 17.29
CA ASP A 97 -13.38 -14.30 17.15
C ASP A 97 -12.16 -14.06 18.05
N ARG A 98 -11.72 -15.10 18.73
CA ARG A 98 -10.39 -15.10 19.32
C ARG A 98 -9.34 -14.95 18.22
N ALA A 99 -8.21 -14.33 18.54
CA ALA A 99 -7.15 -14.03 17.56
C ALA A 99 -6.62 -15.28 16.84
N ASP A 100 -6.56 -16.43 17.53
CA ASP A 100 -6.17 -17.72 16.94
C ASP A 100 -7.20 -18.22 15.92
N VAL A 101 -8.49 -18.14 16.25
CA VAL A 101 -9.58 -18.51 15.33
C VAL A 101 -9.60 -17.59 14.11
N HIS A 102 -9.50 -16.28 14.30
CA HIS A 102 -9.41 -15.30 13.22
C HIS A 102 -8.24 -15.63 12.29
N TYR A 103 -7.04 -15.86 12.83
CA TYR A 103 -5.88 -16.25 12.03
C TYR A 103 -6.13 -17.51 11.19
N LEU A 104 -6.73 -18.56 11.79
CA LEU A 104 -7.02 -19.81 11.08
C LEU A 104 -8.03 -19.61 9.95
N LYS A 105 -9.09 -18.81 10.17
CA LYS A 105 -10.07 -18.47 9.12
C LYS A 105 -9.44 -17.68 7.97
N LEU A 106 -8.64 -16.67 8.29
CA LEU A 106 -7.98 -15.84 7.28
C LEU A 106 -6.95 -16.65 6.46
N ARG A 107 -6.15 -17.47 7.15
CA ARG A 107 -5.17 -18.36 6.50
C ARG A 107 -5.87 -19.33 5.53
N ASP A 108 -6.97 -19.93 5.96
CA ASP A 108 -7.73 -20.88 5.16
C ASP A 108 -8.27 -20.24 3.86
N SER A 109 -8.73 -18.99 3.91
CA SER A 109 -9.12 -18.24 2.70
C SER A 109 -7.92 -17.83 1.86
N ALA A 110 -6.87 -17.28 2.46
CA ALA A 110 -5.66 -16.84 1.76
C ALA A 110 -4.91 -17.97 1.03
N GLN A 111 -5.07 -19.22 1.49
CA GLN A 111 -4.49 -20.39 0.83
C GLN A 111 -5.32 -20.91 -0.37
N ARG A 112 -6.58 -20.50 -0.50
CA ARG A 112 -7.46 -20.93 -1.61
C ARG A 112 -7.53 -19.95 -2.76
N PHE A 113 -7.25 -18.67 -2.50
CA PHE A 113 -7.30 -17.62 -3.51
C PHE A 113 -5.89 -17.23 -3.95
N ALA A 114 -5.73 -16.98 -5.25
CA ALA A 114 -4.47 -16.54 -5.81
C ALA A 114 -4.32 -15.02 -5.67
N ALA A 115 -3.10 -14.54 -5.42
CA ALA A 115 -2.80 -13.12 -5.53
C ALA A 115 -2.67 -12.77 -7.01
N LEU A 116 -3.58 -11.92 -7.52
CA LEU A 116 -3.61 -11.50 -8.91
C LEU A 116 -2.64 -10.34 -9.17
N GLN A 117 -2.57 -9.40 -8.23
CA GLN A 117 -1.73 -8.21 -8.33
C GLN A 117 -1.08 -7.90 -7.00
N LEU A 118 0.13 -7.36 -7.07
CA LEU A 118 0.86 -6.83 -5.93
C LEU A 118 1.11 -5.34 -6.18
N GLY A 119 0.41 -4.47 -5.45
CA GLY A 119 0.72 -3.05 -5.43
C GLY A 119 1.93 -2.79 -4.54
N VAL A 120 2.93 -2.08 -5.07
CA VAL A 120 4.09 -1.63 -4.29
C VAL A 120 4.31 -0.14 -4.52
N CYS A 121 4.43 0.62 -3.44
CA CYS A 121 4.66 2.06 -3.51
C CYS A 121 5.76 2.49 -2.52
N PRO A 122 7.01 2.64 -2.98
CA PRO A 122 8.07 3.25 -2.20
C PRO A 122 7.83 4.77 -2.05
N PHE A 123 7.99 5.28 -0.83
CA PHE A 123 7.86 6.70 -0.51
C PHE A 123 9.20 7.28 -0.08
N ARG A 124 9.69 8.27 -0.82
CA ARG A 124 10.95 8.96 -0.52
C ARG A 124 10.66 10.36 0.00
N TRP A 125 11.32 10.79 1.06
CA TRP A 125 11.23 12.18 1.51
C TRP A 125 11.99 13.10 0.56
N ASP A 126 11.34 14.16 0.09
CA ASP A 126 11.95 15.23 -0.69
C ASP A 126 12.04 16.49 0.18
N PRO A 127 13.24 16.87 0.66
CA PRO A 127 13.40 18.03 1.54
C PRO A 127 13.12 19.35 0.83
N ALA A 128 13.33 19.45 -0.49
CA ALA A 128 13.07 20.67 -1.23
C ALA A 128 11.56 20.96 -1.31
N LYS A 129 10.74 19.90 -1.38
CA LYS A 129 9.28 19.99 -1.39
C LYS A 129 8.67 19.88 0.00
N SER A 130 9.48 19.52 1.01
CA SER A 130 9.01 19.16 2.36
C SER A 130 7.85 18.17 2.32
N ALA A 131 7.94 17.17 1.44
CA ALA A 131 6.86 16.21 1.18
C ALA A 131 7.41 14.85 0.78
N PHE A 132 6.58 13.81 0.90
CA PHE A 132 6.89 12.50 0.36
C PHE A 132 6.57 12.42 -1.13
N VAL A 133 7.50 11.84 -1.90
CA VAL A 133 7.31 11.49 -3.30
C VAL A 133 7.02 9.99 -3.38
N ALA A 134 5.89 9.66 -3.99
CA ALA A 134 5.42 8.29 -4.19
C ALA A 134 5.89 7.75 -5.54
N HIS A 135 6.27 6.47 -5.57
CA HIS A 135 6.65 5.76 -6.79
C HIS A 135 5.80 4.47 -6.97
N PRO A 136 4.48 4.60 -7.20
CA PRO A 136 3.59 3.44 -7.28
C PRO A 136 3.88 2.57 -8.51
N CYS A 137 3.97 1.26 -8.30
CA CYS A 137 4.05 0.26 -9.35
C CYS A 137 3.13 -0.94 -9.04
N VAL A 138 2.56 -1.54 -10.09
CA VAL A 138 1.65 -2.68 -9.98
C VAL A 138 2.17 -3.85 -10.82
N PRO A 139 2.98 -4.74 -10.23
CA PRO A 139 3.23 -6.09 -10.73
C PRO A 139 1.97 -6.93 -10.92
N LEU A 140 1.69 -7.29 -12.17
CA LEU A 140 0.83 -8.42 -12.48
C LEU A 140 1.54 -9.71 -12.08
N LEU A 141 0.93 -10.48 -11.18
CA LEU A 141 1.39 -11.82 -10.86
C LEU A 141 0.82 -12.74 -11.95
N SER A 142 1.68 -13.31 -12.79
CA SER A 142 1.25 -14.36 -13.72
C SER A 142 0.88 -15.59 -12.89
N ILE A 143 -0.41 -15.89 -12.81
CA ILE A 143 -0.95 -17.13 -12.25
C ILE A 143 -1.16 -18.11 -13.39
#